data_AF-A0A087D553-F1
#
_entry.id   AF-A0A087D553-F1
#
_cell.length_a   1.000
_cell.length_b   1.000
_cell.length_c   1.000
_cell.angle_alpha   90.00
_cell.angle_beta   90.00
_cell.angle_gamma   90.00
#
_symmetry.space_group_name_H-M   'P 1'
#
loop_
_entity.id
_entity.type
_entity.pdbx_description
1 polymer ?
#
loop_
_entity_poly.entity_id
_entity_poly.type
_entity_poly.pdbx_seq_one_letter_code
_entity_poly.pdbx_strand_id
1 'polypeptide(L)'
;MSKYDSDFTRRVTETIEQKRRDKGMTIDDLCKAAGIGRNSYYTKQRGERCFNTEEIDAIAKALGCDALLLLEEAAREPTDEEAMIRATLRRLQEHPDELAGYLRDGLSKAALGMAANEDPNSRLEAETPEE
;
A
#
# COMPACT_ATOMS: atom_id res chain seq x y z
N MET A 1 -8.89 -20.30 -5.13
CA MET A 1 -7.79 -19.43 -5.61
C MET A 1 -7.84 -19.39 -7.12
N SER A 2 -7.80 -18.20 -7.72
CA SER A 2 -7.74 -18.05 -9.18
C SER A 2 -6.40 -18.58 -9.69
N LYS A 3 -6.35 -19.16 -10.89
CA LYS A 3 -5.08 -19.53 -11.56
C LYS A 3 -4.12 -18.33 -11.67
N TYR A 4 -4.66 -17.12 -11.68
CA TYR A 4 -3.92 -15.87 -11.87
C TYR A 4 -3.58 -15.18 -10.53
N ASP A 5 -3.87 -15.83 -9.41
CA ASP A 5 -3.57 -15.35 -8.06
C ASP A 5 -2.12 -15.68 -7.70
N SER A 6 -1.18 -14.96 -8.31
CA SER A 6 0.24 -15.04 -7.99
C SER A 6 0.81 -13.69 -7.59
N ASP A 7 1.76 -13.67 -6.66
CA ASP A 7 2.41 -12.44 -6.20
C ASP A 7 3.09 -11.69 -7.34
N PHE A 8 3.62 -12.41 -8.34
CA PHE A 8 4.19 -11.77 -9.53
C PHE A 8 3.11 -11.07 -10.36
N THR A 9 1.97 -11.72 -10.63
CA THR A 9 0.87 -11.10 -11.39
C THR A 9 0.37 -9.84 -10.70
N ARG A 10 0.25 -9.88 -9.36
CA ARG A 10 -0.14 -8.73 -8.56
C ARG A 10 0.87 -7.59 -8.66
N ARG A 11 2.17 -7.88 -8.53
CA ARG A 11 3.25 -6.88 -8.68
C ARG A 11 3.29 -6.26 -10.07
N VAL A 12 3.03 -7.03 -11.13
CA VAL A 12 2.93 -6.50 -12.50
C VAL A 12 1.80 -5.47 -12.60
N THR A 13 0.61 -5.80 -12.11
CA THR A 13 -0.52 -4.86 -12.08
C THR A 13 -0.22 -3.61 -11.26
N GLU A 14 0.37 -3.76 -10.09
CA GLU A 14 0.76 -2.64 -9.22
C GLU A 14 1.80 -1.72 -9.90
N THR A 15 2.77 -2.30 -10.61
CA THR A 15 3.81 -1.56 -11.34
C THR A 15 3.21 -0.77 -12.50
N ILE A 16 2.28 -1.36 -13.25
CA ILE A 16 1.52 -0.66 -14.31
C ILE A 16 0.75 0.52 -13.72
N GLU A 17 0.06 0.31 -12.59
CA GLU A 17 -0.72 1.37 -11.93
C GLU A 17 0.16 2.49 -11.39
N GLN A 18 1.32 2.17 -10.83
CA GLN A 18 2.27 3.17 -10.35
C GLN A 18 2.77 4.04 -11.51
N LYS A 19 3.28 3.42 -12.58
CA LYS A 19 3.75 4.16 -13.77
C LYS A 19 2.65 4.98 -14.43
N ARG A 20 1.41 4.47 -14.47
CA ARG A 20 0.24 5.21 -14.96
C ARG A 20 0.01 6.49 -14.14
N ARG A 21 0.07 6.38 -12.80
CA ARG A 21 -0.08 7.52 -11.88
C ARG A 21 1.05 8.52 -12.03
N ASP A 22 2.30 8.05 -12.15
CA ASP A 22 3.47 8.90 -12.35
C ASP A 22 3.37 9.72 -13.64
N LYS A 23 2.79 9.12 -14.69
CA LYS A 23 2.50 9.80 -15.96
C LYS A 23 1.24 10.67 -15.94
N GLY A 24 0.44 10.64 -14.87
CA GLY A 24 -0.81 11.39 -14.75
C GLY A 24 -1.92 10.92 -15.70
N MET A 25 -1.86 9.68 -16.21
CA MET A 25 -2.88 9.15 -17.11
C MET A 25 -4.07 8.60 -16.34
N THR A 26 -5.30 8.77 -16.82
CA THR A 26 -6.44 7.99 -16.29
C THR A 26 -6.37 6.54 -16.78
N ILE A 27 -7.15 5.64 -16.17
CA ILE A 27 -7.31 4.26 -16.67
C ILE A 27 -7.83 4.29 -18.12
N ASP A 28 -8.70 5.24 -18.44
CA ASP A 28 -9.31 5.40 -19.75
C ASP A 28 -8.29 5.78 -20.81
N ASP A 29 -7.42 6.72 -20.48
CA ASP A 29 -6.34 7.16 -21.36
C ASP A 29 -5.40 5.99 -21.65
N LEU A 30 -5.05 5.22 -20.61
CA LEU A 30 -4.20 4.04 -20.77
C LEU A 30 -4.86 2.98 -21.63
N CYS A 31 -6.12 2.63 -21.35
CA CYS A 31 -6.89 1.65 -22.13
C CYS A 31 -6.98 2.07 -23.61
N LYS A 32 -7.26 3.35 -23.86
CA LYS A 32 -7.36 3.89 -25.23
C LYS A 32 -6.01 3.86 -25.95
N ALA A 33 -4.92 4.25 -25.27
CA ALA A 33 -3.58 4.26 -25.84
C ALA A 33 -3.03 2.84 -26.09
N ALA A 34 -3.31 1.90 -25.20
CA ALA A 34 -2.87 0.51 -25.31
C ALA A 34 -3.79 -0.36 -26.18
N GLY A 35 -4.95 0.15 -26.63
CA GLY A 35 -5.92 -0.62 -27.41
C GLY A 35 -6.62 -1.72 -26.61
N ILE A 36 -6.71 -1.58 -25.28
CA ILE A 36 -7.31 -2.58 -24.39
C ILE A 36 -8.73 -2.16 -24.00
N GLY A 37 -9.69 -3.08 -24.10
CA GLY A 37 -11.05 -2.84 -23.65
C GLY A 37 -11.12 -2.65 -22.13
N ARG A 38 -11.87 -1.65 -21.66
CA ARG A 38 -11.95 -1.29 -20.23
C ARG A 38 -12.38 -2.45 -19.33
N ASN A 39 -13.36 -3.24 -19.76
CA ASN A 39 -13.80 -4.42 -18.99
C ASN A 39 -12.67 -5.44 -18.85
N SER A 40 -11.91 -5.68 -19.93
CA SER A 40 -10.74 -6.55 -19.93
C SER A 40 -9.67 -6.04 -18.97
N TYR A 41 -9.41 -4.73 -18.96
CA TYR A 41 -8.48 -4.10 -18.04
C TYR A 41 -8.90 -4.29 -16.57
N TYR A 42 -10.14 -3.97 -16.22
CA TYR A 42 -10.64 -4.10 -14.85
C TYR A 42 -10.63 -5.54 -14.34
N THR A 43 -10.99 -6.52 -15.19
CA THR A 43 -10.88 -7.94 -14.84
C THR A 43 -9.44 -8.33 -14.51
N LYS A 44 -8.46 -7.82 -15.25
CA LYS A 44 -7.03 -8.09 -14.98
C LYS A 44 -6.53 -7.37 -13.74
N GLN A 45 -6.98 -6.14 -13.54
CA GLN A 45 -6.66 -5.36 -12.36
C GLN A 45 -7.14 -6.02 -11.06
N ARG A 46 -8.30 -6.69 -11.10
CA ARG A 46 -8.84 -7.47 -9.98
C ARG A 46 -8.17 -8.83 -9.78
N GLY A 47 -7.22 -9.23 -10.62
CA GLY A 47 -6.56 -10.53 -10.54
C GLY A 47 -7.41 -11.72 -11.03
N GLU A 48 -8.54 -11.45 -11.70
CA GLU A 48 -9.37 -12.50 -12.31
C GLU A 48 -8.72 -13.08 -13.57
N ARG A 49 -7.84 -12.29 -14.22
CA ARG A 49 -7.05 -12.63 -15.43
C ARG A 49 -5.67 -11.98 -15.35
N CYS A 50 -4.72 -12.46 -16.13
CA CYS A 50 -3.42 -11.81 -16.32
C CYS A 50 -3.38 -11.02 -17.63
N PHE A 51 -2.53 -9.99 -17.70
CA PHE A 51 -2.13 -9.38 -18.96
C PHE A 51 -1.30 -10.38 -19.77
N ASN A 52 -1.58 -10.52 -21.06
CA ASN A 52 -0.73 -11.29 -21.95
C ASN A 52 0.47 -10.45 -22.42
N THR A 53 1.40 -11.05 -23.17
CA THR A 53 2.62 -10.38 -23.63
C THR A 53 2.36 -9.22 -24.58
N GLU A 54 1.35 -9.32 -25.46
CA GLU A 54 0.97 -8.24 -26.39
C GLU A 54 0.38 -7.05 -25.64
N GLU A 55 -0.45 -7.32 -24.63
CA GLU A 55 -1.04 -6.31 -23.77
C GLU A 55 0.02 -5.61 -22.92
N ILE A 56 0.99 -6.35 -22.39
CA ILE A 56 2.12 -5.77 -21.64
C ILE A 56 2.95 -4.85 -22.55
N ASP A 57 3.27 -5.29 -23.77
CA ASP A 57 4.01 -4.48 -24.75
C ASP A 57 3.23 -3.19 -25.12
N ALA A 58 1.92 -3.30 -25.39
CA ALA A 58 1.08 -2.16 -25.71
C ALA A 58 0.94 -1.18 -24.53
N ILE A 59 0.79 -1.68 -23.31
CA ILE A 59 0.75 -0.87 -22.08
C ILE A 59 2.09 -0.17 -21.87
N ALA A 60 3.21 -0.88 -22.00
CA ALA A 60 4.54 -0.30 -21.83
C ALA A 60 4.79 0.83 -22.83
N LYS A 61 4.45 0.63 -24.11
CA LYS A 61 4.48 1.67 -25.15
C LYS A 61 3.60 2.88 -24.81
N ALA A 62 2.37 2.64 -24.34
CA ALA A 62 1.48 3.71 -23.92
C ALA A 62 2.04 4.50 -22.71
N LEU A 63 2.72 3.82 -21.80
CA LEU A 63 3.40 4.42 -20.65
C LEU A 63 4.74 5.08 -21.04
N GLY A 64 5.30 4.75 -22.21
CA GLY A 64 6.59 5.28 -22.67
C GLY A 64 7.78 4.61 -21.98
N CYS A 65 7.63 3.35 -21.57
CA CYS A 65 8.70 2.53 -21.02
C CYS A 65 8.88 1.23 -21.81
N ASP A 66 9.99 0.56 -21.57
CA ASP A 66 10.24 -0.77 -22.13
C ASP A 66 9.47 -1.86 -21.36
N ALA A 67 8.96 -2.85 -22.09
CA ALA A 67 8.15 -3.93 -21.53
C ALA A 67 8.95 -4.87 -20.61
N LEU A 68 10.22 -5.16 -20.95
CA LEU A 68 11.09 -5.98 -20.12
C LEU A 68 11.47 -5.22 -18.84
N LEU A 69 11.82 -3.94 -18.93
CA LEU A 69 12.11 -3.13 -17.75
C LEU A 69 10.91 -3.05 -16.78
N LEU A 70 9.68 -2.96 -17.32
CA LEU A 70 8.47 -3.00 -16.49
C LEU A 70 8.34 -4.33 -15.76
N LEU A 71 8.62 -5.45 -16.43
CA LEU A 71 8.55 -6.78 -15.83
C LEU A 71 9.68 -7.05 -14.85
N GLU A 72 10.89 -6.54 -15.12
CA GLU A 72 12.04 -6.62 -14.21
C GLU A 72 11.74 -5.87 -12.90
N GLU A 73 11.16 -4.68 -12.99
CA GLU A 73 10.75 -3.91 -11.83
C GLU A 73 9.68 -4.64 -11.01
N ALA A 74 8.71 -5.26 -11.70
CA ALA A 74 7.70 -6.10 -11.04
C ALA A 74 8.28 -7.40 -10.45
N ALA A 75 9.37 -7.93 -11.03
CA ALA A 75 10.04 -9.13 -10.56
C ALA A 75 10.84 -8.90 -9.28
N ARG A 76 11.22 -7.64 -8.98
CA ARG A 76 11.91 -7.28 -7.73
C ARG A 76 11.07 -7.72 -6.54
N GLU A 77 11.62 -8.63 -5.74
CA GLU A 77 10.98 -9.00 -4.48
C GLU A 77 11.01 -7.78 -3.56
N PRO A 78 9.87 -7.44 -2.93
CA PRO A 78 9.85 -6.37 -1.95
C PRO A 78 10.79 -6.74 -0.81
N THR A 79 11.52 -5.74 -0.32
CA THR A 79 12.26 -5.89 0.94
C THR A 79 11.29 -6.22 2.09
N ASP A 80 11.80 -6.80 3.18
CA ASP A 80 10.99 -7.13 4.35
C ASP A 80 10.21 -5.92 4.88
N GLU A 81 10.83 -4.73 4.82
CA GLU A 81 10.21 -3.46 5.22
C GLU A 81 9.07 -3.07 4.26
N GLU A 82 9.29 -3.12 2.94
CA GLU A 82 8.25 -2.85 1.94
C GLU A 82 7.08 -3.84 2.05
N ALA A 83 7.39 -5.11 2.34
CA ALA A 83 6.38 -6.15 2.56
C ALA A 83 5.55 -5.86 3.82
N MET A 84 6.22 -5.47 4.92
CA MET A 84 5.55 -5.08 6.17
C MET A 84 4.66 -3.84 5.98
N ILE A 85 5.16 -2.79 5.33
CA ILE A 85 4.39 -1.58 5.03
C ILE A 85 3.15 -1.94 4.21
N ARG A 86 3.29 -2.75 3.16
CA ARG A 86 2.16 -3.19 2.32
C ARG A 86 1.14 -4.01 3.12
N ALA A 87 1.59 -4.94 3.96
CA ALA A 87 0.72 -5.75 4.80
C ALA A 87 -0.07 -4.88 5.78
N THR A 88 0.59 -3.93 6.43
CA THR A 88 -0.04 -2.96 7.35
C THR A 88 -1.05 -2.09 6.61
N LEU A 89 -0.69 -1.50 5.47
CA LEU A 89 -1.60 -0.67 4.67
C LEU A 89 -2.83 -1.45 4.21
N ARG A 90 -2.67 -2.70 3.78
CA ARG A 90 -3.79 -3.57 3.40
C ARG A 90 -4.73 -3.81 4.58
N ARG A 91 -4.17 -4.14 5.75
CA ARG A 91 -4.95 -4.35 6.97
C ARG A 91 -5.73 -3.09 7.38
N LEU A 92 -5.13 -1.91 7.25
CA LEU A 92 -5.81 -0.63 7.50
C LEU A 92 -6.94 -0.34 6.51
N GLN A 93 -6.82 -0.76 5.25
CA GLN A 93 -7.90 -0.63 4.26
C GLN A 93 -9.06 -1.59 4.55
N GLU A 94 -8.76 -2.82 4.96
CA GLU A 94 -9.76 -3.84 5.28
C GLU A 94 -10.45 -3.56 6.64
N HIS A 95 -9.73 -2.95 7.59
CA HIS A 95 -10.18 -2.68 8.94
C HIS A 95 -9.82 -1.25 9.39
N PRO A 96 -10.49 -0.21 8.84
CA PRO A 96 -10.17 1.19 9.17
C PRO A 96 -10.35 1.53 10.66
N ASP A 97 -11.21 0.80 11.37
CA ASP A 97 -11.48 0.98 12.80
C ASP A 97 -10.33 0.52 13.71
N GLU A 98 -9.44 -0.38 13.23
CA GLU A 98 -8.25 -0.78 14.01
C GLU A 98 -7.30 0.41 14.24
N LEU A 99 -7.20 1.33 13.28
CA LEU A 99 -6.45 2.58 13.43
C LEU A 99 -7.06 3.46 14.54
N ALA A 100 -8.39 3.51 14.60
CA ALA A 100 -9.11 4.28 15.62
C ALA A 100 -8.87 3.70 17.02
N GLY A 101 -8.73 2.38 17.16
CA GLY A 101 -8.30 1.74 18.41
C GLY A 101 -6.90 2.18 18.82
N TYR A 102 -5.93 2.06 17.92
CA TYR A 102 -4.54 2.47 18.16
C TYR A 102 -4.39 3.95 18.52
N LEU A 103 -5.09 4.84 17.80
CA LEU A 103 -5.07 6.29 18.07
C LEU A 103 -5.72 6.62 19.42
N ARG A 104 -6.80 5.93 19.78
CA ARG A 104 -7.51 6.11 21.05
C ARG A 104 -6.66 5.65 22.23
N ASP A 105 -5.96 4.53 22.10
CA ASP A 105 -5.02 4.03 23.12
C ASP A 105 -3.78 4.92 23.25
N GLY A 106 -3.27 5.45 22.14
CA GLY A 106 -2.19 6.43 22.12
C GLY A 106 -2.59 7.75 22.80
N LEU A 107 -3.78 8.27 22.49
CA LEU A 107 -4.36 9.45 23.14
C LEU A 107 -4.61 9.23 24.62
N SER A 108 -5.08 8.05 25.02
CA SER A 108 -5.29 7.67 26.43
C SER A 108 -3.96 7.64 27.20
N LYS A 109 -2.92 7.01 26.65
CA LYS A 109 -1.58 7.02 27.24
C LYS A 109 -0.96 8.41 27.32
N ALA A 110 -1.13 9.24 26.29
CA ALA A 110 -0.68 10.63 26.31
C ALA A 110 -1.43 11.46 27.36
N ALA A 111 -2.74 11.26 27.51
CA ALA A 111 -3.55 11.92 28.53
C ALA A 111 -3.18 11.48 29.96
N LEU A 112 -2.91 10.19 30.18
CA LEU A 112 -2.39 9.66 31.44
C LEU A 112 -0.99 10.24 31.76
N GLY A 113 -0.12 10.35 30.76
CA GLY A 113 1.20 10.97 30.92
C GLY A 113 1.12 12.47 31.24
N MET A 114 0.18 13.20 30.62
CA MET A 114 -0.07 14.61 30.93
C MET A 114 -0.66 14.79 32.34
N ALA A 115 -1.63 13.95 32.74
CA ALA A 115 -2.23 13.99 34.08
C ALA A 115 -1.22 13.67 35.19
N ALA A 116 -0.29 12.73 34.97
CA ALA A 116 0.78 12.42 35.92
C ALA A 116 1.81 13.55 36.07
N ASN A 117 2.03 14.36 35.02
CA ASN A 117 2.95 15.50 35.04
C ASN A 117 2.33 16.76 35.71
N GLU A 118 1.00 16.84 35.73
CA GLU A 118 0.25 17.92 36.38
C GLU A 118 -0.18 17.57 37.81
N ASP A 119 0.15 16.37 38.31
CA ASP A 119 -0.18 15.95 39.68
C ASP A 119 0.63 16.78 40.71
N PRO A 120 -0.02 17.63 41.52
CA PRO A 120 0.64 18.44 42.53
C PRO A 120 1.25 17.60 43.67
N ASN A 121 0.86 16.32 43.79
CA ASN A 121 1.36 15.39 44.80
C ASN A 121 2.66 14.67 44.38
N SER A 122 3.07 14.78 43.10
CA SER A 122 4.31 14.19 42.58
C SER A 122 5.59 14.70 43.26
N ARG A 123 5.54 15.88 43.89
CA ARG A 123 6.64 16.45 44.69
C ARG A 123 6.60 16.07 46.18
N LEU A 124 5.51 15.46 46.66
CA LEU A 124 5.31 15.17 48.09
C LEU A 124 5.94 13.83 48.52
N GLU A 125 6.17 12.90 47.58
CA GLU A 125 6.71 11.55 47.83
C GLU A 125 8.27 11.52 47.86
N ALA A 126 8.94 12.64 47.62
CA ALA A 126 10.41 12.73 47.62
C ALA A 126 11.01 13.09 49.00
N GLU A 127 10.17 13.32 50.01
CA GLU A 127 10.60 13.65 51.38
C GLU A 127 10.15 12.58 52.37
N THR A 128 10.71 11.36 52.27
CA THR A 128 10.80 10.46 53.41
C THR A 128 12.21 10.59 54.00
N PRO A 129 12.39 11.09 55.24
CA PRO A 129 13.69 11.12 55.89
C PRO A 129 14.20 9.69 56.09
N GLU A 130 15.47 9.45 55.75
CA GLU A 130 16.17 8.24 56.18
C GLU A 130 16.30 8.27 57.72
N GLU A 131 15.69 7.31 58.41
CA GLU A 131 16.05 6.91 59.79
C GLU A 131 16.96 5.68 59.77
#